data_AF-A0AAU3AXS1-F1
#
_entry.id   AF-A0AAU3AXS1-F1
#
_cell.length_a   1.000
_cell.length_b   1.000
_cell.length_c   1.000
_cell.angle_alpha   90.00
_cell.angle_beta   90.00
_cell.angle_gamma   90.00
#
_symmetry.space_group_name_H-M   'P 1'
#
loop_
_entity.id
_entity.type
_entity.pdbx_description
1 polymer ?
#
loop_
_entity_poly.entity_id
_entity_poly.type
_entity_poly.pdbx_seq_one_letter_code
_entity_poly.pdbx_strand_id
1 'polypeptide(L)' 'MTDSANGPASYFPSIEAKYGHPIAHWKELISSSPLTKHRELVAWLKTEHGLGHGHANALVAHTLAENTGK' A
#
# COMPACT_ATOMS: atom_id res chain seq x y z
N MET A 1 -4.46 -10.31 25.22
CA MET A 1 -4.74 -9.22 24.26
C MET A 1 -3.63 -9.22 23.22
N THR A 2 -3.75 -9.99 22.16
CA THR A 2 -2.79 -9.99 21.04
C THR A 2 -3.55 -10.44 19.80
N ASP A 3 -4.27 -9.52 19.16
CA ASP A 3 -4.74 -9.75 17.80
C ASP A 3 -3.51 -9.73 16.91
N SER A 4 -2.94 -10.92 16.67
CA SER A 4 -1.85 -11.13 15.73
C SER A 4 -2.39 -10.89 14.33
N ALA A 5 -2.57 -9.62 13.99
CA ALA A 5 -2.92 -9.18 12.65
C ALA A 5 -1.71 -9.43 11.74
N ASN A 6 -1.52 -10.69 11.34
CA ASN A 6 -0.63 -11.12 10.25
C ASN A 6 -1.28 -10.79 8.90
N GLY A 7 -1.71 -9.54 8.74
CA GLY A 7 -2.27 -9.02 7.50
C GLY A 7 -1.24 -8.15 6.78
N PRO A 8 -1.51 -7.71 5.54
CA PRO A 8 -0.66 -6.74 4.84
C PRO A 8 -0.40 -5.46 5.65
N ALA A 9 -1.25 -5.16 6.64
CA ALA A 9 -1.06 -4.08 7.61
C ALA A 9 0.18 -4.25 8.51
N SER A 10 0.73 -5.45 8.71
CA SER A 10 1.97 -5.62 9.50
C SER A 10 3.18 -4.94 8.85
N TYR A 11 3.13 -4.69 7.53
CA TYR A 11 4.20 -3.98 6.81
C TYR A 11 4.12 -2.46 6.97
N PHE A 12 3.01 -1.92 7.48
CA PHE A 12 2.75 -0.49 7.51
C PHE A 12 3.75 0.31 8.33
N PRO A 13 4.07 -0.06 9.59
CA PRO A 13 5.07 0.67 10.36
C PRO A 13 6.44 0.72 9.67
N SER A 14 6.83 -0.37 9.01
CA SER A 14 8.10 -0.45 8.27
C SER A 14 8.10 0.42 7.00
N ILE A 15 6.95 0.58 6.34
CA ILE A 15 6.80 1.46 5.18
C ILE A 15 6.90 2.92 5.63
N GLU A 16 6.21 3.32 6.68
CA GLU A 16 6.28 4.68 7.21
C GLU A 16 7.71 5.01 7.68
N ALA A 17 8.35 4.10 8.39
CA ALA A 17 9.73 4.27 8.83
C ALA A 17 10.73 4.37 7.67
N LYS A 18 10.51 3.62 6.58
CA LYS A 18 11.44 3.57 5.44
C LYS A 18 11.24 4.72 4.46
N TYR A 19 10.01 5.11 4.20
CA TYR A 19 9.67 6.11 3.17
C TYR A 19 9.25 7.46 3.75
N GLY A 20 9.11 7.59 5.08
CA GLY A 20 8.88 8.86 5.77
C GLY A 20 7.48 9.45 5.59
N HIS A 21 6.53 8.68 5.05
CA HIS A 21 5.16 9.14 4.81
C HIS A 21 4.16 8.18 5.45
N PRO A 22 3.05 8.70 6.03
CA PRO A 22 2.05 7.88 6.67
C PRO A 22 1.32 6.98 5.68
N ILE A 23 0.75 5.86 6.12
CA ILE A 23 0.00 4.95 5.22
C ILE A 23 -1.18 5.62 4.56
N ALA A 24 -1.86 6.54 5.25
CA ALA A 24 -2.96 7.32 4.67
C ALA A 24 -2.52 8.03 3.38
N HIS A 25 -1.35 8.66 3.38
CA HIS A 25 -0.78 9.31 2.21
C HIS A 25 -0.64 8.33 1.03
N TRP A 26 -0.10 7.13 1.27
CA TRP A 26 0.05 6.11 0.23
C TRP A 26 -1.29 5.58 -0.28
N LYS A 27 -2.27 5.38 0.60
CA LYS A 27 -3.62 4.94 0.22
C LYS A 27 -4.32 6.00 -0.63
N GLU A 28 -4.26 7.26 -0.23
CA GLU A 28 -4.83 8.39 -0.98
C GLU A 28 -4.16 8.54 -2.35
N LEU A 29 -2.85 8.37 -2.41
CA LEU A 29 -2.06 8.41 -3.64
C LEU A 29 -2.47 7.30 -4.62
N ILE A 30 -2.65 6.07 -4.12
CA ILE A 30 -3.17 4.93 -4.90
C ILE A 30 -4.60 5.19 -5.36
N SER A 31 -5.46 5.69 -4.48
CA SER A 31 -6.87 5.98 -4.79
C SER A 31 -7.05 7.15 -5.75
N SER A 32 -6.11 8.10 -5.76
CA SER A 32 -6.10 9.25 -6.68
C SER A 32 -5.45 8.91 -8.02
N SER A 33 -4.77 7.75 -8.12
CA SER A 33 -4.18 7.29 -9.35
C SER A 33 -5.26 6.89 -10.35
N PRO A 34 -5.10 7.19 -11.66
CA PRO A 34 -6.01 6.68 -12.69
C PRO A 34 -5.86 5.15 -12.89
N LEU A 35 -4.85 4.53 -12.29
CA LEU A 35 -4.58 3.10 -12.41
C LEU A 35 -5.52 2.31 -11.50
N THR A 36 -6.21 1.32 -12.08
CA THR A 36 -7.16 0.48 -11.35
C THR A 36 -6.66 -0.95 -11.17
N LYS A 37 -5.72 -1.40 -11.99
CA LYS A 37 -5.18 -2.75 -11.88
C LYS A 37 -4.10 -2.81 -10.82
N HIS A 38 -4.22 -3.79 -9.94
CA HIS A 38 -3.25 -4.08 -8.90
C HIS A 38 -1.80 -4.11 -9.42
N ARG A 39 -1.52 -4.81 -10.52
CA ARG A 39 -0.16 -4.92 -11.07
C ARG A 39 0.39 -3.60 -11.58
N GLU A 40 -0.45 -2.75 -12.17
CA GLU A 40 -0.07 -1.43 -12.69
C GLU A 40 0.27 -0.50 -11.53
N LEU A 41 -0.56 -0.48 -10.49
CA LEU A 41 -0.31 0.28 -9.26
C LEU A 41 0.98 -0.16 -8.54
N VAL A 42 1.22 -1.47 -8.42
CA VAL A 42 2.46 -1.98 -7.83
C VAL A 42 3.68 -1.57 -8.64
N ALA A 43 3.61 -1.64 -9.98
CA ALA A 43 4.69 -1.18 -10.84
C ALA A 43 4.95 0.32 -10.68
N TRP A 44 3.88 1.13 -10.68
CA TRP A 44 3.94 2.58 -10.52
C TRP A 44 4.57 3.00 -9.18
N LEU A 45 4.18 2.38 -8.07
CA LEU A 45 4.80 2.66 -6.76
C LEU A 45 6.28 2.28 -6.73
N LYS A 46 6.67 1.24 -7.46
CA LYS A 46 8.09 0.85 -7.58
C LYS A 46 8.88 1.85 -8.42
N THR A 47 8.32 2.34 -9.54
CA THR A 47 9.04 3.22 -10.46
C THR A 47 9.06 4.66 -9.98
N GLU A 48 7.92 5.21 -9.58
CA GLU A 48 7.80 6.63 -9.23
C GLU A 48 8.24 6.92 -7.79
N HIS A 49 8.00 5.98 -6.88
CA HIS A 49 8.25 6.19 -5.44
C HIS A 49 9.37 5.30 -4.88
N GLY A 50 9.96 4.43 -5.70
CA GLY A 50 11.06 3.55 -5.27
C GLY A 50 10.64 2.50 -4.24
N LEU A 51 9.35 2.15 -4.16
CA LEU A 51 8.89 1.15 -3.19
C LEU A 51 9.44 -0.24 -3.54
N GLY A 52 9.75 -1.03 -2.51
CA GLY A 52 10.09 -2.44 -2.66
C GLY A 52 8.85 -3.25 -3.06
N HIS A 53 9.05 -4.41 -3.71
CA HIS A 53 7.94 -5.22 -4.21
C HIS A 53 6.93 -5.61 -3.11
N GLY A 54 7.40 -6.08 -1.96
CA GLY A 54 6.53 -6.45 -0.84
C GLY A 54 5.74 -5.26 -0.26
N HIS A 55 6.38 -4.10 -0.15
CA HIS A 55 5.75 -2.87 0.36
C HIS A 55 4.68 -2.34 -0.59
N ALA A 56 5.01 -2.24 -1.88
CA ALA A 56 4.05 -1.83 -2.91
C ALA A 56 2.86 -2.80 -2.98
N ASN A 57 3.13 -4.10 -2.94
CA ASN A 57 2.07 -5.12 -2.95
C ASN A 57 1.13 -4.99 -1.74
N ALA A 58 1.68 -4.82 -0.54
CA ALA A 58 0.88 -4.67 0.68
C ALA A 58 -0.04 -3.44 0.64
N LEU A 59 0.48 -2.29 0.19
CA LEU A 59 -0.30 -1.06 0.06
C LEU A 59 -1.42 -1.19 -0.96
N VAL A 60 -1.12 -1.70 -2.14
CA VAL A 60 -2.11 -1.82 -3.23
C VAL A 60 -3.17 -2.85 -2.89
N ALA A 61 -2.79 -4.03 -2.38
CA ALA A 61 -3.74 -5.05 -1.97
C ALA A 61 -4.70 -4.54 -0.89
N HIS A 62 -4.18 -3.83 0.12
CA HIS A 62 -5.01 -3.28 1.20
C HIS A 62 -5.93 -2.17 0.69
N THR A 63 -5.42 -1.24 -0.12
CA THR A 63 -6.20 -0.10 -0.63
C THR A 63 -7.31 -0.58 -1.57
N LEU A 64 -7.02 -1.53 -2.46
CA LEU A 64 -8.02 -2.09 -3.38
C LEU A 64 -9.07 -2.93 -2.66
N ALA A 65 -8.67 -3.70 -1.63
CA ALA A 65 -9.63 -4.45 -0.81
C ALA A 65 -10.59 -3.51 -0.07
N GLU A 66 -10.09 -2.40 0.49
CA GLU A 66 -10.93 -1.37 1.12
C GLU A 66 -11.87 -0.68 0.13
N ASN A 67 -11.42 -0.43 -1.10
CA ASN A 67 -12.23 0.24 -2.12
C ASN A 67 -13.26 -0.69 -2.79
N THR A 68 -13.03 -2.00 -2.81
CA THR A 68 -13.96 -3.00 -3.37
C THR A 68 -15.11 -3.32 -2.41
N GLY A 69 -14.91 -3.12 -1.09
CA GLY A 69 -15.92 -3.36 -0.05
C GLY A 69 -16.81 -2.16 0.25
N LYS A 70 -16.75 -1.09 -0.54
CA LYS A 70 -17.47 0.16 -0.36
C LYS A 70 -18.48 0.36 -1.49
#